data_AF-A0A931CWX1-F1
#
_entry.id   AF-A0A931CWX1-F1
#
_cell.length_a   1.000
_cell.length_b   1.000
_cell.length_c   1.000
_cell.angle_alpha   90.00
_cell.angle_beta   90.00
_cell.angle_gamma   90.00
#
_symmetry.space_group_name_H-M   'P 1'
#
loop_
_entity.id
_entity.type
_entity.pdbx_description
1 polymer ?
#
loop_
_entity_poly.entity_id
_entity_poly.type
_entity_poly.pdbx_seq_one_letter_code
_entity_poly.pdbx_strand_id
1 'polypeptide(L)'
;MTGLCDSMRFFLSPYQLAALAPYTDEIAGLIEEKQAFLAHPKGNFRKYLNVVNHLPDSVVSMTRLDAPAVSAGTPADISGEERQQLEALLKQLSPWRKGPFNLFGIHVDAEWRSDMKWDRVAPHLPDLTGKRILDIGASNG
;
A
#
# COMPACT_ATOMS: atom_id res chain seq x y z
N MET A 1 24.97 7.30 -14.40
CA MET A 1 23.77 8.08 -14.05
C MET A 1 22.58 7.58 -14.87
N THR A 2 22.18 6.32 -14.67
CA THR A 2 21.16 5.63 -15.51
C THR A 2 20.39 4.58 -14.71
N GLY A 3 20.30 4.72 -13.38
CA GLY A 3 19.69 3.69 -12.51
C GLY A 3 18.29 4.01 -11.97
N LEU A 4 17.90 5.29 -11.93
CA LEU A 4 16.62 5.73 -11.32
C LEU A 4 15.50 5.96 -12.34
N CYS A 5 15.83 6.35 -13.58
CA CYS A 5 14.84 6.65 -14.61
C CYS A 5 14.11 5.38 -15.11
N ASP A 6 14.77 4.22 -15.06
CA ASP A 6 14.23 2.96 -15.59
C ASP A 6 13.20 2.28 -14.67
N SER A 7 13.34 2.38 -13.35
CA SER A 7 12.39 1.76 -12.41
C SER A 7 11.03 2.46 -12.41
N MET A 8 11.02 3.78 -12.60
CA MET A 8 9.79 4.56 -12.67
C MET A 8 9.09 4.44 -14.03
N ARG A 9 9.86 4.40 -15.12
CA ARG A 9 9.31 4.04 -16.44
C ARG A 9 8.67 2.66 -16.42
N PHE A 10 9.25 1.70 -15.68
CA PHE A 10 8.67 0.38 -15.46
C PHE A 10 7.39 0.43 -14.61
N PHE A 11 7.34 1.23 -13.53
CA PHE A 11 6.14 1.37 -12.70
C PHE A 11 4.97 2.05 -13.44
N LEU A 12 5.27 3.05 -14.27
CA LEU A 12 4.28 3.82 -15.02
C LEU A 12 3.89 3.18 -16.37
N SER A 13 4.72 2.28 -16.89
CA SER A 13 4.55 1.55 -18.16
C SER A 13 3.19 0.83 -18.30
N PRO A 14 2.71 0.06 -17.31
CA PRO A 14 1.43 -0.65 -17.39
C PRO A 14 0.23 0.28 -17.55
N TYR A 15 0.34 1.53 -17.12
CA TYR A 15 -0.77 2.48 -17.10
C TYR A 15 -0.99 3.20 -18.44
N GLN A 16 -0.20 2.90 -19.48
CA GLN A 16 -0.33 3.43 -20.85
C GLN A 16 -0.81 4.89 -20.87
N LEU A 17 0.03 5.73 -20.26
CA LEU A 17 -0.29 7.05 -19.74
C LEU A 17 -0.45 8.14 -20.80
N ALA A 18 -1.14 7.91 -21.92
CA ALA A 18 -1.38 8.98 -22.89
C ALA A 18 -1.93 10.27 -22.23
N ALA A 19 -2.74 10.12 -21.16
CA ALA A 19 -3.29 11.23 -20.38
C ALA A 19 -2.33 11.85 -19.34
N LEU A 20 -1.34 11.11 -18.81
CA LEU A 20 -0.35 11.67 -17.88
C LEU A 20 0.98 12.03 -18.56
N ALA A 21 1.13 11.70 -19.85
CA ALA A 21 2.31 12.02 -20.64
C ALA A 21 2.75 13.49 -20.49
N PRO A 22 1.84 14.49 -20.50
CA PRO A 22 2.23 15.89 -20.32
C PRO A 22 2.89 16.21 -18.97
N TYR A 23 2.68 15.39 -17.94
CA TYR A 23 3.17 15.60 -16.58
C TYR A 23 4.37 14.72 -16.22
N THR A 24 4.90 13.96 -17.19
CA THR A 24 5.92 12.93 -16.92
C THR A 24 7.16 13.51 -16.26
N ASP A 25 7.66 14.63 -16.77
CA ASP A 25 8.88 15.26 -16.25
C ASP A 25 8.66 15.88 -14.87
N GLU A 26 7.50 16.47 -14.61
CA GLU A 26 7.13 17.02 -13.30
C GLU A 26 7.01 15.91 -12.25
N ILE A 27 6.30 14.82 -12.59
CA ILE A 27 6.16 13.65 -11.72
C ILE A 27 7.53 13.01 -11.45
N ALA A 28 8.40 12.94 -12.46
CA ALA A 28 9.76 12.44 -12.31
C ALA A 28 10.56 13.27 -11.29
N GLY A 29 10.53 14.60 -11.43
CA GLY A 29 11.19 15.50 -10.48
C GLY A 29 10.69 15.34 -9.04
N LEU A 30 9.37 15.22 -8.85
CA LEU A 30 8.78 15.00 -7.53
C LEU A 30 9.20 13.65 -6.92
N ILE A 31 9.30 12.60 -7.73
CA ILE A 31 9.73 11.27 -7.27
C ILE A 31 11.21 11.29 -6.87
N GLU A 32 12.08 11.93 -7.67
CA GLU A 32 13.50 12.09 -7.33
C GLU A 32 13.67 12.84 -5.99
N GLU A 33 12.91 13.91 -5.78
CA GLU A 33 12.91 14.65 -4.51
C GLU A 33 12.51 13.74 -3.33
N LYS A 34 11.44 12.95 -3.49
CA LYS A 34 11.00 12.01 -2.44
C LYS A 34 11.98 10.89 -2.19
N GLN A 35 12.64 10.37 -3.21
CA GLN A 35 13.68 9.35 -3.07
C GLN A 35 14.90 9.91 -2.32
N ALA A 36 15.32 11.14 -2.61
CA ALA A 36 16.40 11.81 -1.88
C ALA A 36 16.06 12.00 -0.40
N PHE A 37 14.80 12.34 -0.08
CA PHE A 37 14.30 12.38 1.29
C PHE A 37 14.34 11.00 1.97
N LEU A 38 13.87 9.95 1.28
CA LEU A 38 13.85 8.58 1.82
C LEU A 38 15.25 7.97 1.98
N ALA A 39 16.26 8.45 1.26
CA ALA A 39 17.65 8.08 1.48
C ALA A 39 18.20 8.59 2.83
N HIS A 40 17.61 9.66 3.38
CA HIS A 40 18.02 10.24 4.66
C HIS A 40 16.81 10.50 5.57
N PRO A 41 16.04 9.45 5.92
CA PRO A 41 14.77 9.61 6.60
C PRO A 41 15.00 10.05 8.04
N LYS A 42 14.12 10.92 8.54
CA LYS A 42 14.18 11.46 9.90
C LYS A 42 12.90 11.14 10.69
N GLY A 43 13.00 11.13 12.01
CA GLY A 43 11.87 10.90 12.92
C GLY A 43 11.14 9.59 12.61
N ASN A 44 9.80 9.66 12.58
CA ASN A 44 8.94 8.49 12.34
C ASN A 44 9.18 7.82 10.98
N PHE A 45 9.59 8.56 9.94
CA PHE A 45 9.90 7.95 8.64
C PHE A 45 11.03 6.94 8.74
N ARG A 46 12.08 7.23 9.53
CA ARG A 46 13.18 6.28 9.73
C ARG A 46 12.69 5.02 10.44
N LYS A 47 11.85 5.18 11.47
CA LYS A 47 11.22 4.07 12.18
C LYS A 47 10.41 3.20 11.22
N TYR A 48 9.49 3.80 10.46
CA TYR A 48 8.59 3.06 9.57
C TYR A 48 9.33 2.39 8.43
N LEU A 49 10.32 3.07 7.81
CA LEU A 49 11.15 2.46 6.78
C LEU A 49 11.90 1.25 7.32
N ASN A 50 12.44 1.33 8.54
CA ASN A 50 13.08 0.18 9.17
C ASN A 50 12.10 -0.99 9.36
N VAL A 51 10.88 -0.72 9.83
CA VAL A 51 9.85 -1.76 10.00
C VAL A 51 9.50 -2.40 8.66
N VAL A 52 9.26 -1.60 7.61
CA VAL A 52 8.93 -2.10 6.26
C VAL A 52 10.05 -2.97 5.70
N ASN A 53 11.31 -2.56 5.86
CA ASN A 53 12.47 -3.35 5.39
C ASN A 53 12.67 -4.69 6.13
N HIS A 54 12.01 -4.89 7.27
CA HIS A 54 12.06 -6.14 8.04
C HIS A 54 10.76 -6.96 7.93
N LEU A 55 9.80 -6.51 7.13
CA LEU A 55 8.63 -7.34 6.81
C LEU A 55 9.09 -8.57 6.02
N PRO A 56 8.52 -9.75 6.30
CA PRO A 56 8.88 -10.96 5.57
C PRO A 56 8.36 -10.90 4.13
N ASP A 57 9.20 -11.34 3.18
CA ASP A 57 8.78 -11.59 1.79
C ASP A 57 8.03 -12.93 1.72
N SER A 58 6.78 -12.94 2.19
CA SER A 58 5.93 -14.13 2.21
C SER A 58 5.13 -14.29 0.91
N VAL A 59 5.01 -15.53 0.45
CA VAL A 59 4.14 -15.86 -0.69
C VAL A 59 2.68 -15.86 -0.22
N VAL A 60 1.84 -15.10 -0.91
CA VAL A 60 0.41 -15.01 -0.62
C VAL A 60 -0.34 -16.01 -1.48
N SER A 61 -1.05 -16.97 -0.86
CA SER A 61 -1.88 -17.93 -1.61
C SER A 61 -3.25 -17.37 -2.02
N MET A 62 -3.70 -16.31 -1.37
CA MET A 62 -5.04 -15.73 -1.56
C MET A 62 -5.03 -14.22 -1.30
N THR A 63 -5.70 -13.46 -2.17
CA THR A 63 -6.10 -12.08 -1.89
C THR A 63 -7.61 -11.97 -1.90
N ARG A 64 -8.17 -11.10 -1.05
CA ARG A 64 -9.60 -10.78 -1.04
C ARG A 64 -9.78 -9.28 -0.88
N LEU A 65 -10.36 -8.67 -1.91
CA LEU A 65 -10.54 -7.22 -2.02
C LEU A 65 -12.03 -6.82 -2.12
N ASP A 66 -12.91 -7.82 -2.22
CA ASP A 66 -14.36 -7.72 -2.34
C ASP A 66 -15.08 -8.08 -1.02
N ALA A 67 -14.39 -7.86 0.11
CA ALA A 67 -14.89 -8.13 1.46
C ALA A 67 -14.60 -6.95 2.38
N PRO A 68 -15.27 -6.85 3.56
CA PRO A 68 -15.08 -5.73 4.47
C PRO A 68 -13.62 -5.51 4.89
N ALA A 69 -12.84 -6.57 5.09
CA ALA A 69 -11.41 -6.45 5.35
C ALA A 69 -10.59 -6.71 4.08
N VAL A 70 -9.72 -5.77 3.72
CA VAL A 70 -8.71 -5.99 2.68
C VAL A 70 -7.77 -7.08 3.19
N SER A 71 -7.73 -8.19 2.46
CA SER A 71 -7.07 -9.41 2.94
C SER A 71 -5.99 -9.91 1.98
N ALA A 72 -4.87 -10.34 2.54
CA ALA A 72 -3.79 -11.01 1.82
C ALA A 72 -3.23 -12.14 2.67
N GLY A 73 -3.14 -13.32 2.08
CA GLY A 73 -2.61 -14.54 2.67
C GLY A 73 -3.55 -15.22 3.66
N THR A 74 -3.19 -16.44 4.02
CA THR A 74 -3.86 -17.25 5.05
C THR A 74 -2.87 -17.60 6.17
N PRO A 75 -3.34 -18.02 7.35
CA PRO A 75 -2.46 -18.51 8.40
C PRO A 75 -1.58 -19.70 8.00
N ALA A 76 -1.94 -20.44 6.95
CA ALA A 76 -1.17 -21.58 6.46
C ALA A 76 0.01 -21.16 5.56
N ASP A 77 0.04 -19.90 5.11
CA ASP A 77 1.08 -19.40 4.20
C ASP A 77 2.38 -19.01 4.94
N ILE A 78 2.31 -18.88 6.27
CA ILE A 78 3.44 -18.49 7.12
C ILE A 78 3.51 -19.38 8.35
N SER A 79 4.72 -19.56 8.88
CA SER A 79 4.95 -20.26 10.14
C SER A 79 4.43 -19.47 11.34
N GLY A 80 4.33 -20.14 12.49
CA GLY A 80 3.95 -19.49 13.75
C GLY A 80 4.93 -18.39 14.18
N GLU A 81 6.23 -18.57 13.91
CA GLU A 81 7.28 -17.58 14.21
C GLU A 81 7.16 -16.35 13.29
N GLU A 82 7.02 -16.56 11.99
CA GLU A 82 6.80 -15.48 11.02
C GLU A 82 5.53 -14.69 11.34
N ARG A 83 4.46 -15.37 11.77
CA ARG A 83 3.22 -14.72 12.19
C ARG A 83 3.43 -13.81 13.40
N GLN A 84 4.15 -14.29 14.42
CA GLN A 84 4.45 -13.49 15.61
C GLN A 84 5.32 -12.28 15.26
N GLN A 85 6.34 -12.47 14.41
CA GLN A 85 7.19 -11.39 13.92
C GLN A 85 6.37 -10.36 13.14
N LEU A 86 5.53 -10.82 12.21
CA LEU A 86 4.67 -9.94 11.39
C LEU A 86 3.71 -9.15 12.28
N GLU A 87 3.06 -9.79 13.25
CA GLU A 87 2.16 -9.09 14.17
C GLU A 87 2.89 -8.01 14.97
N ALA A 88 4.11 -8.29 15.45
CA ALA A 88 4.93 -7.32 16.17
C ALA A 88 5.35 -6.13 15.28
N LEU A 89 5.65 -6.38 14.00
CA LEU A 89 5.99 -5.32 13.03
C LEU A 89 4.76 -4.48 12.68
N LEU A 90 3.60 -5.10 12.43
CA LEU A 90 2.35 -4.39 12.14
C LEU A 90 1.92 -3.46 13.28
N LYS A 91 2.12 -3.88 14.53
CA LYS A 91 1.90 -3.01 15.71
C LYS A 91 2.77 -1.77 15.69
N GLN A 92 4.03 -1.87 15.23
CA GLN A 92 4.94 -0.73 15.15
C GLN A 92 4.59 0.28 14.06
N LEU A 93 3.82 -0.13 13.05
CA LEU A 93 3.25 0.73 12.01
C LEU A 93 2.01 1.53 12.47
N SER A 94 1.53 1.29 13.70
CA SER A 94 0.44 2.07 14.29
C SER A 94 0.79 3.58 14.39
N PRO A 95 -0.21 4.48 14.34
CA PRO A 95 -1.64 4.20 14.31
C PRO A 95 -2.18 3.81 12.92
N TRP A 96 -2.98 2.74 12.87
CA TRP A 96 -3.77 2.36 11.70
C TRP A 96 -5.07 3.14 11.70
N ARG A 97 -5.20 4.10 10.77
CA ARG A 97 -6.38 4.98 10.72
C ARG A 97 -7.49 4.42 9.85
N LYS A 98 -7.22 4.04 8.61
CA LYS A 98 -8.22 3.41 7.71
C LYS A 98 -8.04 1.89 7.73
N GLY A 99 -9.14 1.14 7.69
CA GLY A 99 -9.16 -0.31 7.66
C GLY A 99 -10.60 -0.87 7.69
N PRO A 100 -10.80 -2.14 8.06
CA PRO A 100 -9.80 -3.08 8.60
C PRO A 100 -8.95 -3.78 7.53
N PHE A 101 -7.83 -4.37 7.97
CA PHE A 101 -7.04 -5.32 7.17
C PHE A 101 -7.00 -6.70 7.83
N ASN A 102 -6.81 -7.75 7.01
CA ASN A 102 -6.53 -9.09 7.50
C ASN A 102 -5.35 -9.71 6.74
N LEU A 103 -4.19 -9.75 7.38
CA LEU A 103 -2.93 -10.20 6.75
C LEU A 103 -2.52 -11.53 7.36
N PHE A 104 -2.55 -12.61 6.58
CA PHE A 104 -2.21 -13.97 7.05
C PHE A 104 -3.02 -14.40 8.29
N GLY A 105 -4.26 -13.92 8.39
CA GLY A 105 -5.15 -14.12 9.55
C GLY A 105 -4.80 -13.29 10.79
N ILE A 106 -3.91 -12.29 10.67
CA ILE A 106 -3.72 -11.23 11.65
C ILE A 106 -4.73 -10.13 11.34
N HIS A 107 -5.68 -9.92 12.25
CA HIS A 107 -6.64 -8.83 12.13
C HIS A 107 -6.01 -7.52 12.57
N VAL A 108 -5.90 -6.57 11.65
CA VAL A 108 -5.45 -5.21 11.94
C VAL A 108 -6.69 -4.32 12.04
N ASP A 109 -7.10 -4.10 13.28
CA ASP A 109 -8.17 -3.14 13.58
C ASP A 109 -7.65 -1.70 13.40
N ALA A 110 -8.51 -0.85 12.86
CA ALA A 110 -8.17 0.53 12.52
C ALA A 110 -9.18 1.49 13.13
N GLU A 111 -8.76 2.73 13.36
CA GLU A 111 -9.62 3.78 13.95
C GLU A 111 -10.95 3.96 13.17
N TRP A 112 -10.88 3.89 11.84
CA TRP A 112 -12.01 4.07 10.95
C TRP A 112 -12.42 2.77 10.28
N ARG A 113 -13.70 2.40 10.49
CA ARG A 113 -14.45 1.41 9.71
C ARG A 113 -14.69 1.92 8.28
N SER A 114 -13.62 1.88 7.49
CA SER A 114 -13.58 2.39 6.12
C SER A 114 -14.40 1.50 5.19
N ASP A 115 -14.54 0.23 5.55
CA ASP A 115 -15.49 -0.72 4.97
C ASP A 115 -16.95 -0.23 5.06
N MET A 116 -17.40 0.20 6.24
CA MET A 116 -18.77 0.72 6.39
C MET A 116 -19.00 2.03 5.63
N LYS A 117 -17.95 2.82 5.42
CA LYS A 117 -18.02 3.98 4.52
C LYS A 117 -18.10 3.53 3.06
N TRP A 118 -17.29 2.56 2.67
CA TRP A 118 -17.29 2.01 1.33
C TRP A 118 -18.63 1.37 0.96
N ASP A 119 -19.24 0.58 1.84
CA ASP A 119 -20.56 -0.04 1.63
C ASP A 119 -21.66 0.99 1.37
N ARG A 120 -21.54 2.19 1.95
CA ARG A 120 -22.47 3.30 1.71
C ARG A 120 -22.20 4.03 0.40
N VAL A 121 -20.95 4.09 -0.05
CA VAL A 121 -20.56 4.84 -1.25
C VAL A 121 -20.66 3.98 -2.52
N ALA A 122 -20.21 2.73 -2.46
CA ALA A 122 -20.08 1.83 -3.60
C ALA A 122 -21.37 1.68 -4.45
N PRO A 123 -22.59 1.58 -3.88
CA PRO A 123 -23.83 1.48 -4.66
C PRO A 123 -24.14 2.73 -5.50
N HIS A 124 -23.52 3.87 -5.20
CA HIS A 124 -23.72 5.13 -5.92
C HIS A 124 -22.62 5.43 -6.93
N LEU A 125 -21.55 4.62 -6.97
CA LEU A 125 -20.49 4.76 -7.95
C LEU A 125 -20.91 4.13 -9.29
N PRO A 126 -20.42 4.64 -10.43
CA PRO A 126 -20.53 3.91 -11.68
C PRO A 126 -19.75 2.60 -11.58
N ASP A 127 -19.99 1.67 -12.52
CA ASP A 127 -19.12 0.50 -12.69
C ASP A 127 -17.66 0.96 -12.82
N LEU A 128 -16.81 0.52 -11.89
CA LEU A 128 -15.40 0.91 -11.83
C LEU A 128 -14.51 0.04 -12.71
N THR A 129 -15.05 -1.00 -13.36
CA THR A 129 -14.29 -1.93 -14.20
C THR A 129 -13.54 -1.19 -15.30
N GLY A 130 -12.22 -1.39 -15.35
CA GLY A 130 -11.33 -0.76 -16.32
C GLY A 130 -11.16 0.76 -16.17
N LYS A 131 -11.69 1.37 -15.10
CA LYS A 131 -11.51 2.80 -14.84
C LYS A 131 -10.17 3.10 -14.20
N ARG A 132 -9.61 4.25 -14.55
CA ARG A 132 -8.46 4.85 -13.87
C ARG A 132 -8.98 5.78 -12.78
N ILE A 133 -8.54 5.59 -11.55
CA ILE A 133 -9.03 6.31 -10.37
C ILE A 133 -7.86 7.01 -9.69
N LEU A 134 -8.06 8.25 -9.27
CA LEU A 134 -7.17 8.99 -8.39
C LEU A 134 -7.86 9.16 -7.05
N ASP A 135 -7.27 8.59 -5.99
CA ASP A 135 -7.70 8.85 -4.61
C ASP A 135 -6.79 9.91 -3.96
N ILE A 136 -7.33 11.11 -3.80
CA ILE A 136 -6.58 12.24 -3.23
C ILE A 136 -6.67 12.16 -1.70
N GLY A 137 -5.53 11.98 -1.03
CA GLY A 137 -5.49 11.81 0.42
C GLY A 137 -5.74 10.36 0.87
N ALA A 138 -5.33 9.41 0.03
CA ALA A 138 -5.41 7.96 0.26
C ALA A 138 -4.81 7.52 1.62
N SER A 139 -3.76 8.17 2.12
CA SER A 139 -3.13 7.81 3.41
C SER A 139 -2.60 6.35 3.40
N ASN A 140 -3.14 5.45 4.24
CA ASN A 140 -2.66 4.06 4.38
C ASN A 140 -3.40 3.03 3.50
N GLY A 141 -4.05 3.50 2.44
CA GLY A 141 -4.67 2.70 1.39
C GLY A 141 -5.01 3.61 0.24
#